data_AF-A0A9D5ADK3-F1
#
_entry.id   AF-A0A9D5ADK3-F1
#
_cell.length_a   1.000
_cell.length_b   1.000
_cell.length_c   1.000
_cell.angle_alpha   90.00
_cell.angle_beta   90.00
_cell.angle_gamma   90.00
#
_symmetry.space_group_name_H-M   'P 1'
#
loop_
_entity.id
_entity.type
_entity.pdbx_description
1 polymer ?
#
loop_
_entity_poly.entity_id
_entity_poly.type
_entity_poly.pdbx_seq_one_letter_code
_entity_poly.pdbx_strand_id
1 'polypeptide(L)'
;VALAVFQAGDALIQLYNNFITDFETKINLLKLAHFAVMVSRQYSEKEAVVAYLEGVIEKLQATREQRIEEPILYIKMQIALFKLEQGDQKECKNLLENGKSTLDSMTDIDPTVYASYYWVSSQYHKSRQEFAEFY
;
A
#
# COMPACT_ATOMS: atom_id res chain seq x y z
N VAL A 1 19.79 -18.17 4.50
CA VAL A 1 18.88 -18.81 5.48
C VAL A 1 18.35 -17.83 6.55
N ALA A 2 19.08 -16.77 6.93
CA ALA A 2 18.65 -15.85 8.00
C ALA A 2 17.46 -14.91 7.66
N LEU A 3 17.22 -14.55 6.39
CA LEU A 3 16.13 -13.63 6.02
C LEU A 3 14.71 -14.23 6.19
N ALA A 4 14.56 -15.54 5.98
CA ALA A 4 13.26 -16.21 6.06
C ALA A 4 12.77 -16.37 7.51
N VAL A 5 13.69 -16.51 8.47
CA VAL A 5 13.36 -16.63 9.90
C VAL A 5 12.91 -15.28 10.48
N PHE A 6 13.39 -14.16 9.93
CA PHE A 6 12.99 -12.82 10.36
C PHE A 6 11.56 -12.45 9.92
N GLN A 7 11.04 -13.10 8.87
CA GLN A 7 9.67 -12.90 8.39
C GLN A 7 8.62 -13.70 9.17
N ALA A 8 9.04 -14.66 10.00
CA ALA A 8 8.18 -15.66 10.63
C ALA A 8 7.77 -15.35 12.09
N GLY A 9 7.86 -14.09 12.53
CA GLY A 9 7.41 -13.73 13.87
C GLY A 9 7.21 -12.23 14.07
N ASP A 10 6.59 -11.91 15.21
CA ASP A 10 6.28 -10.58 15.76
C ASP A 10 7.47 -9.59 15.78
N ALA A 11 8.68 -10.04 15.45
CA ALA A 11 9.89 -9.23 15.35
C ALA A 11 9.78 -8.08 14.34
N LEU A 12 9.07 -8.27 13.21
CA LEU A 12 8.85 -7.21 12.22
C LEU A 12 7.84 -6.16 12.73
N ILE A 13 6.83 -6.60 13.48
CA ILE A 13 5.85 -5.74 14.15
C ILE A 13 6.53 -4.93 15.27
N GLN A 14 7.39 -5.57 16.06
CA GLN A 14 8.20 -4.90 17.08
C GLN A 14 9.25 -3.95 16.48
N LEU A 15 9.84 -4.28 15.33
CA LEU A 15 10.73 -3.37 14.60
C LEU A 15 9.96 -2.16 14.09
N TYR A 16 8.73 -2.33 13.59
CA TYR A 16 7.88 -1.20 13.21
C TYR A 16 7.57 -0.32 14.42
N ASN A 17 7.08 -0.89 15.53
CA ASN A 17 6.71 -0.10 16.72
C ASN A 17 7.90 0.57 17.42
N ASN A 18 9.09 -0.04 17.42
CA ASN A 18 10.26 0.54 18.10
C ASN A 18 11.12 1.42 17.18
N PHE A 19 11.16 1.15 15.88
CA PHE A 19 12.08 1.81 14.96
C PHE A 19 11.38 2.82 14.06
N ILE A 20 10.14 2.55 13.64
CA ILE A 20 9.45 3.43 12.68
C ILE A 20 8.81 4.64 13.39
N THR A 21 8.42 4.52 14.66
CA THR A 21 7.92 5.65 15.47
C THR A 21 9.01 6.68 15.78
N ASP A 22 10.27 6.26 15.95
CA ASP A 22 11.42 7.16 16.17
C ASP A 22 11.96 7.78 14.86
N PHE A 23 11.78 7.09 13.72
CA PHE A 23 12.32 7.51 12.42
C PHE A 23 11.34 8.28 11.52
N GLU A 24 10.11 8.49 11.96
CA GLU A 24 9.06 9.22 11.23
C GLU A 24 9.52 10.63 10.78
N THR A 25 10.49 11.23 11.49
CA THR A 25 11.06 12.55 11.18
C THR A 25 12.32 12.54 10.29
N LYS A 26 12.89 11.37 9.98
CA LYS A 26 14.18 11.24 9.24
C LYS A 26 14.15 10.29 8.04
N ILE A 27 13.06 9.54 7.84
CA ILE A 27 12.92 8.57 6.75
C ILE A 27 11.99 9.12 5.66
N ASN A 28 12.29 8.78 4.41
CA ASN A 28 11.39 9.01 3.28
C ASN A 28 10.06 8.26 3.52
N LEU A 29 8.95 8.99 3.53
CA LEU A 29 7.60 8.47 3.77
C LEU A 29 7.21 7.31 2.84
N LEU A 30 7.74 7.26 1.62
CA LEU A 30 7.53 6.14 0.69
C LEU A 30 8.13 4.83 1.23
N LYS A 31 9.30 4.89 1.86
CA LYS A 31 9.89 3.71 2.51
C LYS A 31 9.07 3.27 3.71
N LEU A 32 8.48 4.21 4.45
CA LEU A 32 7.58 3.91 5.56
C LEU A 32 6.34 3.15 5.07
N ALA A 33 5.75 3.59 3.95
CA ALA A 33 4.66 2.87 3.29
C ALA A 33 5.07 1.46 2.84
N HIS A 34 6.26 1.28 2.27
CA HIS A 34 6.78 -0.05 1.91
C HIS A 34 6.88 -0.96 3.14
N PHE A 35 7.40 -0.45 4.27
CA PHE A 35 7.47 -1.21 5.51
C PHE A 35 6.09 -1.55 6.06
N ALA A 36 5.16 -0.59 6.08
CA ALA A 36 3.79 -0.82 6.53
C ALA A 36 3.12 -1.96 5.73
N VAL A 37 3.31 -2.00 4.41
CA VAL A 37 2.80 -3.08 3.55
C VAL A 37 3.48 -4.42 3.83
N MET A 38 4.77 -4.44 4.15
CA MET A 38 5.46 -5.68 4.53
C MET A 38 4.95 -6.22 5.87
N VAL A 39 4.70 -5.34 6.84
CA VAL A 39 4.11 -5.70 8.14
C VAL A 39 2.67 -6.17 7.96
N SER A 40 1.91 -5.53 7.07
CA SER A 40 0.53 -5.90 6.78
C SER A 40 0.42 -7.35 6.26
N ARG A 41 1.41 -7.84 5.51
CA ARG A 41 1.46 -9.24 5.04
C ARG A 41 1.64 -10.29 6.14
N GLN A 42 2.06 -9.89 7.34
CA GLN A 42 2.22 -10.81 8.47
C GLN A 42 0.91 -11.08 9.21
N TYR A 43 -0.10 -10.22 9.03
CA TYR A 43 -1.42 -10.47 9.60
C TYR A 43 -2.12 -11.57 8.81
N SER A 44 -2.66 -12.55 9.53
CA SER A 44 -3.45 -13.64 8.94
C SER A 44 -4.87 -13.22 8.57
N GLU A 45 -5.40 -12.20 9.26
CA GLU A 45 -6.76 -11.68 9.12
C GLU A 45 -6.80 -10.52 8.10
N LYS A 46 -7.48 -10.71 6.97
CA LYS A 46 -7.55 -9.70 5.89
C LYS A 46 -8.22 -8.39 6.34
N GLU A 47 -9.19 -8.44 7.25
CA GLU A 47 -9.84 -7.24 7.77
C GLU A 47 -8.89 -6.43 8.68
N ALA A 48 -8.09 -7.12 9.50
CA ALA A 48 -7.08 -6.48 10.34
C ALA A 48 -5.98 -5.80 9.52
N VAL A 49 -5.62 -6.38 8.36
CA VAL A 49 -4.70 -5.78 7.39
C VAL A 49 -5.21 -4.43 6.89
N VAL A 50 -6.48 -4.37 6.47
CA VAL A 50 -7.08 -3.15 5.93
C VAL A 50 -7.15 -2.08 7.02
N ALA A 51 -7.65 -2.42 8.21
CA ALA A 51 -7.73 -1.49 9.33
C ALA A 51 -6.35 -0.94 9.74
N TYR A 52 -5.31 -1.77 9.74
CA TYR A 52 -3.94 -1.34 10.01
C TYR A 52 -3.43 -0.35 8.95
N LEU A 53 -3.61 -0.68 7.66
CA LEU A 53 -3.16 0.17 6.56
C LEU A 53 -3.92 1.51 6.52
N GLU A 54 -5.21 1.52 6.83
CA GLU A 54 -6.00 2.75 6.99
C GLU A 54 -5.48 3.62 8.14
N GLY A 55 -5.17 3.01 9.30
CA GLY A 55 -4.56 3.73 10.42
C GLY A 55 -3.18 4.31 10.08
N VAL A 56 -2.40 3.67 9.21
CA VAL A 56 -1.13 4.23 8.72
C VAL A 56 -1.37 5.42 7.79
N ILE A 57 -2.40 5.37 6.93
CA ILE A 57 -2.78 6.52 6.09
C ILE A 57 -3.16 7.72 6.95
N GLU A 58 -3.96 7.54 8.00
CA GLU A 58 -4.34 8.63 8.90
C GLU A 58 -3.12 9.26 9.59
N LYS A 59 -2.17 8.44 10.04
CA LYS A 59 -0.90 8.93 10.60
C LYS A 59 -0.09 9.74 9.58
N LEU A 60 0.06 9.22 8.35
CA LEU A 60 0.74 9.93 7.26
C LEU A 60 0.09 11.28 6.95
N GLN A 61 -1.25 11.35 6.97
CA GLN A 61 -1.99 12.60 6.78
C GLN A 61 -1.78 13.58 7.95
N ALA A 62 -1.63 13.08 9.18
CA ALA A 62 -1.37 13.90 10.35
C ALA A 62 0.01 14.57 10.32
N THR A 63 1.01 13.94 9.68
CA THR A 63 2.37 14.48 9.54
C THR A 63 2.45 15.72 8.62
N ARG A 64 1.42 15.98 7.79
CA ARG A 64 1.29 17.18 6.92
C ARG A 64 2.53 17.52 6.08
N GLU A 65 3.25 16.52 5.58
CA GLU A 65 4.37 16.74 4.65
C GLU A 65 3.91 16.92 3.19
N GLN A 66 4.72 17.59 2.37
CA GLN A 66 4.37 17.88 0.97
C GLN A 66 4.35 16.66 0.03
N ARG A 67 4.89 15.51 0.44
CA ARG A 67 4.96 14.28 -0.37
C ARG A 67 4.23 13.10 0.28
N ILE A 68 3.13 13.37 0.99
CA ILE A 68 2.31 12.32 1.60
C ILE A 68 1.43 11.58 0.58
N GLU A 69 1.16 12.19 -0.57
CA GLU A 69 0.20 11.60 -1.51
C GLU A 69 0.75 10.34 -2.19
N GLU A 70 2.05 10.29 -2.50
CA GLU A 70 2.73 9.10 -3.04
C GLU A 70 2.63 7.85 -2.13
N PRO A 71 3.05 7.90 -0.84
CA PRO A 71 2.93 6.77 0.07
C PRO A 71 1.47 6.38 0.34
N ILE A 72 0.57 7.37 0.44
CA ILE A 72 -0.87 7.10 0.60
C ILE A 72 -1.41 6.35 -0.62
N LEU A 73 -1.02 6.78 -1.82
CA LEU A 73 -1.41 6.10 -3.06
C LEU A 73 -0.90 4.67 -3.10
N TYR A 74 0.37 4.45 -2.74
CA TYR A 74 0.97 3.12 -2.66
C TYR A 74 0.21 2.19 -1.70
N ILE A 75 -0.12 2.68 -0.50
CA ILE A 75 -0.90 1.90 0.48
C ILE A 75 -2.31 1.61 -0.04
N LYS A 76 -2.99 2.60 -0.62
CA LYS A 76 -4.32 2.41 -1.23
C LYS A 76 -4.32 1.36 -2.32
N MET A 77 -3.27 1.28 -3.15
CA MET A 77 -3.14 0.23 -4.16
C MET A 77 -3.04 -1.17 -3.53
N GLN A 78 -2.33 -1.31 -2.42
CA GLN A 78 -2.25 -2.59 -1.71
C GLN A 78 -3.58 -2.95 -1.04
N ILE A 79 -4.30 -1.99 -0.46
CA ILE A 79 -5.67 -2.21 0.05
C ILE A 79 -6.58 -2.67 -1.08
N ALA A 80 -6.51 -2.03 -2.26
CA ALA A 80 -7.30 -2.42 -3.42
C ALA A 80 -7.04 -3.87 -3.85
N LEU A 81 -5.77 -4.30 -3.84
CA LEU A 81 -5.40 -5.70 -4.09
C LEU A 81 -6.02 -6.65 -3.06
N PHE A 82 -5.92 -6.35 -1.77
CA PHE A 82 -6.52 -7.18 -0.72
C PHE A 82 -8.05 -7.25 -0.83
N LYS A 83 -8.71 -6.15 -1.21
CA LYS A 83 -10.16 -6.13 -1.46
C LYS A 83 -10.53 -6.94 -2.71
N LEU A 84 -9.70 -6.88 -3.76
CA LEU A 84 -9.86 -7.74 -4.93
C LEU A 84 -9.77 -9.23 -4.57
N GLU A 85 -8.81 -9.61 -3.71
CA GLU A 85 -8.68 -10.98 -3.19
C GLU A 85 -9.84 -11.42 -2.27
N GLN A 86 -10.60 -10.47 -1.73
CA GLN A 86 -11.83 -10.74 -0.98
C GLN A 86 -13.06 -10.86 -1.89
N GLY A 87 -12.94 -10.50 -3.17
CA GLY A 87 -14.05 -10.48 -4.13
C GLY A 87 -14.76 -9.13 -4.25
N ASP A 88 -14.31 -8.10 -3.53
CA ASP A 88 -14.89 -6.76 -3.56
C ASP A 88 -14.39 -5.93 -4.74
N GLN A 89 -14.84 -6.31 -5.94
CA GLN A 89 -14.46 -5.64 -7.19
C GLN A 89 -14.96 -4.19 -7.29
N LYS A 90 -16.09 -3.85 -6.63
CA LYS A 90 -16.65 -2.49 -6.65
C LYS A 90 -15.73 -1.50 -5.94
N GLU A 91 -15.33 -1.84 -4.71
CA GLU A 91 -14.42 -0.98 -3.96
C GLU A 91 -13.03 -0.93 -4.58
N CYS A 92 -12.51 -2.04 -5.10
CA CYS A 92 -11.24 -2.03 -5.82
C CYS A 92 -11.27 -1.07 -7.02
N LYS A 93 -12.37 -1.03 -7.78
CA LYS A 93 -12.53 -0.07 -8.89
C LYS A 93 -12.49 1.36 -8.39
N ASN A 94 -13.26 1.66 -7.35
CA ASN A 94 -13.34 3.01 -6.79
C ASN A 94 -11.96 3.47 -6.30
N LEU A 95 -11.21 2.59 -5.62
CA LEU A 95 -9.84 2.86 -5.19
C LEU A 95 -8.88 3.09 -6.37
N LEU A 96 -9.01 2.34 -7.47
CA LEU A 96 -8.22 2.52 -8.68
C LEU A 96 -8.52 3.83 -9.41
N GLU A 97 -9.78 4.24 -9.50
CA GLU A 97 -10.16 5.51 -10.13
C GLU A 97 -9.72 6.71 -9.29
N ASN A 98 -9.93 6.67 -7.97
CA ASN A 98 -9.38 7.69 -7.06
C ASN A 98 -7.85 7.73 -7.17
N GLY A 99 -7.21 6.56 -7.17
CA GLY A 99 -5.77 6.45 -7.32
C GLY A 99 -5.26 7.06 -8.62
N LYS A 100 -5.97 6.85 -9.74
CA LYS A 100 -5.65 7.44 -11.03
C LYS A 100 -5.70 8.97 -10.99
N SER A 101 -6.79 9.52 -10.45
CA SER A 101 -6.96 10.97 -10.36
C SER A 101 -5.86 11.61 -9.49
N THR A 102 -5.48 10.94 -8.39
CA THR A 102 -4.39 11.38 -7.52
C THR A 102 -3.03 11.28 -8.23
N LEU A 103 -2.79 10.23 -9.01
CA LEU A 103 -1.59 10.04 -9.82
C LEU A 103 -1.45 11.09 -10.93
N ASP A 104 -2.54 11.38 -11.66
CA ASP A 104 -2.57 12.40 -12.72
C ASP A 104 -2.38 13.83 -12.18
N SER A 105 -2.70 14.06 -10.89
CA SER A 105 -2.54 15.37 -10.25
C SER A 105 -1.11 15.65 -9.78
N MET A 106 -0.30 14.60 -9.59
CA MET A 106 1.08 14.74 -9.12
C MET A 106 2.04 14.89 -10.29
N THR A 107 3.04 15.76 -10.11
CA THR A 107 4.18 15.90 -11.02
C THR A 107 5.43 15.48 -10.26
N ASP A 108 6.28 14.63 -10.85
CA ASP A 108 7.48 14.04 -10.23
C ASP A 108 7.24 12.84 -9.28
N ILE A 109 6.39 11.89 -9.69
CA ILE A 109 6.11 10.66 -8.91
C ILE A 109 7.23 9.63 -9.11
N ASP A 110 7.60 8.92 -8.03
CA ASP A 110 8.56 7.82 -8.10
C ASP A 110 8.05 6.68 -9.03
N PRO A 111 8.89 6.17 -9.95
CA PRO A 111 8.51 5.10 -10.87
C PRO A 111 7.96 3.84 -10.18
N THR A 112 8.35 3.59 -8.93
CA THR A 112 7.87 2.45 -8.13
C THR A 112 6.38 2.57 -7.83
N VAL A 113 5.88 3.78 -7.59
CA VAL A 113 4.46 4.03 -7.31
C VAL A 113 3.63 3.83 -8.58
N TYR A 114 4.12 4.35 -9.73
CA TYR A 114 3.52 4.07 -11.04
C TYR A 114 3.46 2.57 -11.34
N ALA A 115 4.57 1.86 -11.15
CA ALA A 115 4.64 0.41 -11.37
C ALA A 115 3.62 -0.34 -10.48
N SER A 116 3.51 0.04 -9.21
CA SER A 116 2.54 -0.58 -8.30
C SER A 116 1.09 -0.30 -8.73
N TYR A 117 0.78 0.93 -9.15
CA TYR A 117 -0.55 1.30 -9.64
C TYR A 117 -0.95 0.46 -10.86
N TYR A 118 -0.13 0.46 -11.90
CA TYR A 118 -0.41 -0.28 -13.13
C TYR A 118 -0.45 -1.79 -12.87
N TRP A 119 0.41 -2.32 -12.00
CA TRP A 119 0.37 -3.73 -11.65
C TRP A 119 -0.95 -4.14 -10.99
N VAL A 120 -1.46 -3.36 -10.02
CA VAL A 120 -2.77 -3.63 -9.40
C VAL A 120 -3.92 -3.47 -10.40
N SER A 121 -3.86 -2.46 -11.26
CA SER A 121 -4.81 -2.30 -12.37
C SER A 121 -4.81 -3.53 -13.29
N SER A 122 -3.65 -4.04 -13.69
CA SER A 122 -3.56 -5.26 -14.49
C SER A 122 -4.14 -6.49 -13.77
N GLN A 123 -3.92 -6.63 -12.45
CA GLN A 123 -4.55 -7.72 -11.68
C GLN A 123 -6.08 -7.57 -11.63
N TYR A 124 -6.59 -6.34 -11.50
CA TYR A 124 -8.01 -6.05 -11.54
C TYR A 124 -8.66 -6.42 -12.88
N HIS A 125 -8.10 -5.96 -14.01
CA HIS A 125 -8.62 -6.29 -15.34
C HIS A 125 -8.50 -7.80 -15.64
N LYS A 126 -7.41 -8.45 -15.19
CA LYS A 126 -7.25 -9.90 -15.27
C LYS A 126 -8.34 -10.65 -14.49
N SER A 127 -8.68 -10.19 -13.27
CA SER A 127 -9.76 -10.79 -12.48
C SER A 127 -11.14 -10.63 -13.12
N ARG A 128 -11.36 -9.58 -13.92
CA ARG A 128 -12.62 -9.34 -14.65
C ARG A 128 -12.70 -10.05 -16.00
N GLN A 129 -11.65 -10.75 -16.44
CA GLN A 129 -11.53 -11.35 -17.78
C GLN A 129 -11.74 -10.33 -18.93
N GLU A 130 -11.55 -9.04 -18.66
CA GLU A 130 -11.61 -7.98 -19.68
C GLU A 130 -10.24 -7.88 -20.35
N PHE A 131 -9.96 -8.84 -21.25
CA PHE A 131 -8.68 -8.95 -21.93
C PHE A 131 -8.34 -7.74 -22.82
N ALA A 132 -9.33 -6.91 -23.17
CA ALA A 132 -9.14 -5.71 -23.99
C ALA A 132 -8.50 -4.54 -23.21
N GLU A 133 -8.73 -4.41 -21.90
CA GLU A 133 -8.09 -3.38 -21.06
C GLU A 133 -6.80 -3.90 -20.40
N PHE A 134 -6.53 -5.21 -20.50
CA PHE A 134 -5.31 -5.82 -20.01
C PHE A 134 -4.11 -5.65 -20.97
N TYR A 135 -4.38 -5.42 -22.26
CA TYR A 135 -3.40 -5.39 -23.36
C TYR A 135 -3.23 -3.98 -23.92
#